data_AF-A0A7Y9WHM1-F1
#
_entry.id   AF-A0A7Y9WHM1-F1
#
_cell.length_a   1.000
_cell.length_b   1.000
_cell.length_c   1.000
_cell.angle_alpha   90.00
_cell.angle_beta   90.00
_cell.angle_gamma   90.00
#
_symmetry.space_group_name_H-M   'P 1'
#
loop_
_entity.id
_entity.type
_entity.pdbx_description
1 polymer ?
#
loop_
_entity_poly.entity_id
_entity_poly.type
_entity_poly.pdbx_seq_one_letter_code
_entity_poly.pdbx_strand_id
1 'polypeptide(L)'
;MTEVYSHSYPSLENDIPAVNRSLTESTLIVVLGMHRGGTSAITRAMETIGADFGNNLGNPVAGENDKGFFEDLDIHRINAELLHAAGASWDSLATIDLDRIAPAVLDVFRERATSVLREKCRTRIFALKDPRLSRLLPFWMPVFERSGIRIVYVIAIRNPISVARSLKRRDRFSLEKSCRLWLAHMVPAIRATDGQRRVLVDYDTLIDAPIAELTRVSTCLGLTLNAQRVAVYAQEFLDNRLRHWQFTPEEFDAAHAAPQLAQRLFQALRAMLSHKEEESRSALALALRDAEHYALSQQEPTRTPAAVQSISKIVSAAVRAMRAVRLF
;
A
#
# COMPACT_ATOMS: atom_id res chain seq x y z
N MET A 1 -41.40 31.66 34.62
CA MET A 1 -41.37 31.12 33.24
C MET A 1 -40.30 31.90 32.48
N THR A 2 -39.09 32.00 33.01
CA THR A 2 -37.93 31.09 32.91
C THR A 2 -37.34 31.04 31.49
N GLU A 3 -36.20 31.71 31.39
CA GLU A 3 -35.28 31.90 30.26
C GLU A 3 -34.66 30.59 29.79
N VAL A 4 -34.31 30.52 28.50
CA VAL A 4 -33.36 29.53 27.97
C VAL A 4 -32.28 30.27 27.18
N TYR A 5 -31.07 30.06 27.68
CA TYR A 5 -29.79 30.68 27.38
C TYR A 5 -29.32 30.54 25.92
N SER A 6 -28.85 31.65 25.35
CA SER A 6 -27.90 31.65 24.23
C SER A 6 -26.49 31.43 24.79
N HIS A 7 -25.78 30.40 24.33
CA HIS A 7 -24.33 30.29 24.54
C HIS A 7 -23.62 30.56 23.22
N SER A 8 -23.01 31.74 23.14
CA SER A 8 -22.08 32.14 22.09
C SER A 8 -20.78 31.35 22.24
N TYR A 9 -20.35 30.68 21.17
CA TYR A 9 -19.00 30.08 21.11
C TYR A 9 -17.94 31.19 21.02
N PRO A 10 -16.86 31.14 21.80
CA PRO A 10 -15.76 32.10 21.64
C PRO A 10 -15.04 31.87 20.30
N SER A 11 -14.88 32.94 19.53
CA SER A 11 -13.96 33.03 18.40
C SER A 11 -12.53 32.89 18.90
N LEU A 12 -11.89 31.75 18.63
CA LEU A 12 -10.47 31.52 18.89
C LEU A 12 -9.65 32.00 17.68
N GLU A 13 -9.48 33.31 17.58
CA GLU A 13 -8.37 33.92 16.83
C GLU A 13 -7.27 34.34 17.81
N ASN A 14 -6.05 33.92 17.49
CA ASN A 14 -4.74 34.37 17.98
C ASN A 14 -4.32 33.99 19.41
N ASP A 15 -3.48 32.94 19.50
CA ASP A 15 -2.09 33.03 19.96
C ASP A 15 -1.53 31.62 20.21
N ILE A 16 -1.16 30.93 19.13
CA ILE A 16 -0.23 29.80 19.22
C ILE A 16 1.15 30.39 18.96
N PRO A 17 2.07 30.40 19.94
CA PRO A 17 3.45 30.79 19.69
C PRO A 17 3.96 29.94 18.54
N ALA A 18 4.57 30.58 17.54
CA ALA A 18 5.21 29.88 16.43
C ALA A 18 6.19 28.85 17.02
N VAL A 19 5.73 27.61 17.18
CA VAL A 19 6.57 26.47 17.50
C VAL A 19 7.55 26.44 16.35
N ASN A 20 8.78 26.77 16.67
CA ASN A 20 9.94 26.68 15.81
C ASN A 20 9.86 25.31 15.11
N ARG A 21 9.32 25.28 13.89
CA ARG A 21 9.16 24.04 13.11
C ARG A 21 10.56 23.57 12.86
N SER A 22 11.05 22.65 13.70
CA SER A 22 12.06 21.68 13.29
C SER A 22 11.64 21.24 11.89
N LEU A 23 12.46 21.54 10.88
CA LEU A 23 12.18 21.16 9.50
C LEU A 23 11.95 19.65 9.52
N THR A 24 10.69 19.23 9.50
CA THR A 24 10.35 17.81 9.52
C THR A 24 10.98 17.22 8.27
N GLU A 25 11.99 16.38 8.49
CA GLU A 25 12.65 15.62 7.44
C GLU A 25 11.56 15.00 6.56
N SER A 26 11.60 15.30 5.25
CA SER A 26 10.58 14.82 4.32
C SER A 26 10.59 13.30 4.35
N THR A 27 9.47 12.71 4.77
CA THR A 27 9.34 11.26 4.99
C THR A 27 8.19 10.73 4.16
N LEU A 28 8.44 9.65 3.42
CA LEU A 28 7.42 8.89 2.70
C LEU A 28 7.12 7.60 3.46
N ILE A 29 5.87 7.46 3.91
CA ILE A 29 5.34 6.19 4.43
C ILE A 29 4.72 5.45 3.25
N VAL A 30 5.35 4.36 2.83
CA VAL A 30 4.83 3.51 1.74
C VAL A 30 4.00 2.38 2.36
N VAL A 31 2.69 2.41 2.14
CA VAL A 31 1.77 1.37 2.60
C VAL A 31 1.63 0.30 1.53
N LEU A 32 2.14 -0.89 1.83
CA LEU A 32 2.15 -2.06 0.95
C LEU A 32 1.12 -3.10 1.42
N GLY A 33 0.70 -3.97 0.51
CA GLY A 33 -0.21 -5.07 0.79
C GLY A 33 -1.19 -5.35 -0.35
N MET A 34 -1.95 -6.43 -0.19
CA MET A 34 -2.95 -6.86 -1.15
C MET A 34 -4.23 -5.98 -1.09
N HIS A 35 -4.91 -5.83 -2.22
CA HIS A 35 -6.27 -5.29 -2.26
C HIS A 35 -7.16 -6.04 -1.24
N ARG A 36 -8.05 -5.31 -0.54
CA ARG A 36 -8.92 -5.87 0.53
C ARG A 36 -8.17 -6.42 1.76
N GLY A 37 -6.84 -6.30 1.80
CA GLY A 37 -5.99 -6.68 2.93
C GLY A 37 -5.93 -5.66 4.07
N GLY A 38 -6.86 -4.69 4.12
CA GLY A 38 -6.88 -3.67 5.17
C GLY A 38 -6.00 -2.45 4.92
N THR A 39 -5.35 -2.35 3.76
CA THR A 39 -4.44 -1.23 3.41
C THR A 39 -5.11 0.14 3.55
N SER A 40 -6.39 0.30 3.24
CA SER A 40 -7.11 1.58 3.44
C SER A 40 -7.24 1.96 4.92
N ALA A 41 -7.61 1.02 5.80
CA ALA A 41 -7.72 1.27 7.23
C ALA A 41 -6.36 1.63 7.84
N ILE A 42 -5.34 0.85 7.48
CA ILE A 42 -3.96 1.08 7.92
C ILE A 42 -3.42 2.41 7.37
N THR A 43 -3.70 2.77 6.12
CA THR A 43 -3.30 4.07 5.57
C THR A 43 -3.93 5.22 6.33
N ARG A 44 -5.24 5.16 6.62
CA ARG A 44 -5.91 6.18 7.42
C ARG A 44 -5.25 6.34 8.79
N ALA A 45 -4.85 5.24 9.42
CA ALA A 45 -4.19 5.27 10.71
C ALA A 45 -2.83 6.01 10.68
N MET A 46 -2.20 6.19 9.51
CA MET A 46 -0.93 6.94 9.39
C MET A 46 -1.09 8.43 9.69
N GLU A 47 -2.30 8.98 9.62
CA GLU A 47 -2.58 10.35 10.06
C GLU A 47 -2.23 10.56 11.54
N THR A 48 -2.35 9.48 12.35
CA THR A 48 -2.02 9.49 13.79
C THR A 48 -0.52 9.67 14.05
N ILE A 49 0.34 9.37 13.07
CA ILE A 49 1.79 9.60 13.12
C ILE A 49 2.24 10.76 12.22
N GLY A 50 1.30 11.67 11.91
CA GLY A 50 1.58 12.93 11.23
C GLY A 50 1.52 12.87 9.71
N ALA A 51 1.08 11.76 9.10
CA ALA A 51 1.01 11.65 7.65
C ALA A 51 -0.11 12.50 7.03
N ASP A 52 0.22 13.11 5.90
CA ASP A 52 -0.71 13.74 4.95
C ASP A 52 -0.99 12.78 3.77
N PHE A 53 -2.19 12.85 3.21
CA PHE A 53 -2.60 12.02 2.05
C PHE A 53 -2.69 12.84 0.75
N GLY A 54 -2.49 14.15 0.82
CA GLY A 54 -2.81 15.06 -0.27
C GLY A 54 -4.31 15.25 -0.47
N ASN A 55 -4.65 15.96 -1.54
CA ASN A 55 -6.01 16.35 -1.90
C ASN A 55 -6.52 15.71 -3.20
N ASN A 56 -5.68 14.94 -3.89
CA ASN A 56 -5.98 14.32 -5.17
C ASN A 56 -6.23 12.81 -5.00
N LEU A 57 -7.23 12.47 -4.20
CA LEU A 57 -7.56 11.10 -3.81
C LEU A 57 -8.68 10.51 -4.67
N GLY A 58 -8.72 9.19 -4.79
CA GLY A 58 -9.79 8.49 -5.51
C GLY A 58 -11.17 8.66 -4.89
N ASN A 59 -12.16 8.94 -5.74
CA ASN A 59 -13.54 9.20 -5.31
C ASN A 59 -14.20 7.97 -4.63
N PRO A 60 -15.10 8.18 -3.66
CA PRO A 60 -15.93 7.10 -3.10
C PRO A 60 -16.69 6.33 -4.19
N VAL A 61 -16.81 5.02 -4.01
CA VAL A 61 -17.61 4.14 -4.87
C VAL A 61 -18.56 3.35 -3.98
N ALA A 62 -19.86 3.60 -4.14
CA ALA A 62 -20.90 3.00 -3.31
C ALA A 62 -20.84 1.46 -3.36
N GLY A 63 -20.85 0.80 -2.19
CA GLY A 63 -20.80 -0.65 -2.06
C GLY A 63 -19.39 -1.26 -2.21
N GLU A 64 -18.39 -0.47 -2.63
CA GLU A 64 -16.99 -0.89 -2.70
C GLU A 64 -16.13 -0.22 -1.63
N ASN A 65 -16.24 1.10 -1.53
CA ASN A 65 -15.57 1.96 -0.55
C ASN A 65 -16.33 3.31 -0.42
N ASP A 66 -17.33 3.31 0.45
CA ASP A 66 -18.24 4.46 0.66
C ASP A 66 -17.54 5.69 1.25
N LYS A 67 -16.35 5.53 1.85
CA LYS A 67 -15.58 6.61 2.48
C LYS A 67 -14.49 7.21 1.57
N GLY A 68 -14.39 6.78 0.30
CA GLY A 68 -13.33 7.23 -0.60
C GLY A 68 -12.06 6.40 -0.51
N PHE A 69 -11.26 6.45 -1.58
CA PHE A 69 -9.99 5.74 -1.67
C PHE A 69 -8.84 6.59 -1.10
N PHE A 70 -7.82 5.94 -0.56
CA PHE A 70 -6.58 6.60 -0.13
C PHE A 70 -5.50 6.57 -1.23
N GLU A 71 -5.87 6.07 -2.40
CA GLU A 71 -5.04 6.07 -3.59
C GLU A 71 -4.90 7.51 -4.12
N ASP A 72 -3.66 8.00 -4.14
CA ASP A 72 -3.30 9.23 -4.83
C ASP A 72 -3.43 9.04 -6.34
N LEU A 73 -4.23 9.88 -7.00
CA LEU A 73 -4.59 9.71 -8.41
C LEU A 73 -3.42 9.89 -9.37
N ASP A 74 -2.39 10.67 -9.01
CA ASP A 74 -1.21 10.84 -9.86
C ASP A 74 -0.36 9.57 -9.84
N ILE A 75 -0.17 8.98 -8.66
CA ILE A 75 0.55 7.72 -8.50
C ILE A 75 -0.25 6.55 -9.08
N HIS A 76 -1.57 6.55 -8.91
CA HIS A 76 -2.46 5.56 -9.50
C HIS A 76 -2.33 5.53 -11.03
N ARG A 77 -2.34 6.71 -11.68
CA ARG A 77 -2.14 6.83 -13.14
C ARG A 77 -0.79 6.29 -13.57
N ILE A 78 0.29 6.64 -12.86
CA ILE A 78 1.63 6.08 -13.12
C ILE A 78 1.62 4.56 -13.07
N ASN A 79 1.04 3.98 -12.01
CA ASN A 79 0.96 2.53 -11.83
C ASN A 79 0.13 1.86 -12.94
N ALA A 80 -1.00 2.45 -13.32
CA ALA A 80 -1.87 1.92 -14.36
C ALA A 80 -1.20 1.94 -15.74
N GLU A 81 -0.55 3.04 -16.10
CA GLU A 81 0.20 3.18 -17.36
C GLU A 81 1.40 2.21 -17.42
N LEU A 82 2.11 2.04 -16.30
CA LEU A 82 3.25 1.14 -16.22
C LEU A 82 2.82 -0.34 -16.37
N LEU A 83 1.74 -0.75 -15.69
CA LEU A 83 1.17 -2.09 -15.86
C LEU A 83 0.74 -2.33 -17.31
N HIS A 84 0.06 -1.36 -17.92
CA HIS A 84 -0.36 -1.45 -19.31
C HIS A 84 0.84 -1.61 -20.26
N ALA A 85 1.90 -0.82 -20.06
CA ALA A 85 3.13 -0.90 -20.86
C ALA A 85 3.86 -2.25 -20.69
N ALA A 86 3.78 -2.87 -19.52
CA ALA A 86 4.28 -4.23 -19.27
C ALA A 86 3.34 -5.35 -19.81
N GLY A 87 2.19 -4.98 -20.39
CA GLY A 87 1.17 -5.92 -20.86
C GLY A 87 0.49 -6.68 -19.73
N ALA A 88 0.33 -6.04 -18.57
CA ALA A 88 -0.25 -6.61 -17.36
C ALA A 88 -1.41 -5.75 -16.81
N SER A 89 -2.16 -6.35 -15.90
CA SER A 89 -3.23 -5.75 -15.12
C SER A 89 -2.96 -5.95 -13.63
N TRP A 90 -3.72 -5.25 -12.78
CA TRP A 90 -3.60 -5.38 -11.33
C TRP A 90 -3.87 -6.81 -10.84
N ASP A 91 -4.70 -7.57 -11.56
CA ASP A 91 -5.09 -8.96 -11.26
C ASP A 91 -4.37 -10.01 -12.12
N SER A 92 -3.35 -9.61 -12.89
CA SER A 92 -2.46 -10.55 -13.58
C SER A 92 -1.72 -11.42 -12.57
N LEU A 93 -1.64 -12.73 -12.80
CA LEU A 93 -1.00 -13.67 -11.86
C LEU A 93 0.52 -13.81 -12.08
N ALA A 94 1.00 -13.50 -13.29
CA ALA A 94 2.42 -13.48 -13.59
C ALA A 94 3.13 -12.30 -12.90
N THR A 95 4.46 -12.41 -12.74
CA THR A 95 5.29 -11.26 -12.38
C THR A 95 5.15 -10.15 -13.42
N ILE A 96 5.33 -8.91 -12.97
CA ILE A 96 5.33 -7.77 -13.89
C ILE A 96 6.70 -7.71 -14.57
N ASP A 97 6.71 -8.00 -15.87
CA ASP A 97 7.92 -7.97 -16.69
C ASP A 97 8.17 -6.54 -17.21
N LEU A 98 9.05 -5.81 -16.51
CA LEU A 98 9.45 -4.46 -16.89
C LEU A 98 10.38 -4.43 -18.10
N ASP A 99 10.99 -5.56 -18.49
CA ASP A 99 11.91 -5.61 -19.65
C ASP A 99 11.15 -5.50 -20.97
N ARG A 100 9.83 -5.68 -20.95
CA ARG A 100 8.93 -5.38 -22.07
C ARG A 100 8.82 -3.88 -22.36
N ILE A 101 9.25 -3.02 -21.43
CA ILE A 101 9.23 -1.58 -21.56
C ILE A 101 10.63 -1.12 -21.97
N ALA A 102 10.73 -0.40 -23.09
CA ALA A 102 12.02 0.13 -23.55
C ALA A 102 12.70 0.97 -22.44
N PRO A 103 14.01 0.81 -22.19
CA PRO A 103 14.70 1.47 -21.07
C PRO A 103 14.48 2.99 -21.02
N ALA A 104 14.54 3.67 -22.17
CA ALA A 104 14.30 5.11 -22.25
C ALA A 104 12.88 5.52 -21.82
N VAL A 105 11.87 4.67 -22.11
CA VAL A 105 10.49 4.91 -21.67
C VAL A 105 10.37 4.69 -20.17
N LEU A 106 11.01 3.64 -19.65
CA LEU A 106 11.03 3.35 -18.22
C LEU A 106 11.69 4.48 -17.41
N ASP A 107 12.75 5.09 -17.93
CA ASP A 107 13.38 6.24 -17.30
C ASP A 107 12.50 7.49 -17.29
N VAL A 108 11.72 7.75 -18.35
CA VAL A 108 10.69 8.82 -18.35
C VAL A 108 9.65 8.59 -17.25
N PHE A 109 9.19 7.34 -17.07
CA PHE A 109 8.29 7.00 -15.96
C PHE A 109 8.94 7.28 -14.60
N ARG A 110 10.21 6.90 -14.42
CA ARG A 110 10.95 7.12 -13.17
C ARG A 110 11.14 8.59 -12.87
N GLU A 111 11.49 9.41 -13.87
CA GLU A 111 11.63 10.87 -13.72
C GLU A 111 10.32 11.51 -13.29
N ARG A 112 9.22 11.17 -13.99
CA ARG A 112 7.87 11.66 -13.64
C ARG A 112 7.50 11.27 -12.22
N ALA A 113 7.67 10.01 -11.85
CA ALA A 113 7.37 9.52 -10.51
C ALA A 113 8.22 10.21 -9.43
N THR A 114 9.52 10.40 -9.69
CA THR A 114 10.44 11.09 -8.76
C THR A 114 9.99 12.54 -8.52
N SER A 115 9.63 13.26 -9.58
CA SER A 115 9.13 14.63 -9.49
C SER A 115 7.84 14.71 -8.65
N VAL A 116 6.91 13.80 -8.90
CA VAL A 116 5.63 13.73 -8.17
C VAL A 116 5.86 13.46 -6.68
N LEU A 117 6.76 12.53 -6.32
CA LEU A 117 7.07 12.23 -4.92
C LEU A 117 7.73 13.40 -4.20
N ARG A 118 8.69 14.08 -4.83
CA ARG A 118 9.37 15.24 -4.22
C ARG A 118 8.38 16.35 -3.88
N GLU A 119 7.43 16.62 -4.78
CA GLU A 119 6.39 17.62 -4.53
C GLU A 119 5.44 17.20 -3.40
N LYS A 120 4.97 15.94 -3.42
CA LYS A 120 4.06 15.41 -2.40
C LYS A 120 4.70 15.30 -1.02
N CYS A 121 6.02 15.10 -0.92
CA CYS A 121 6.71 14.97 0.38
C CYS A 121 7.30 16.28 0.89
N ARG A 122 7.25 17.38 0.10
CA ARG A 122 7.91 18.65 0.44
C ARG A 122 7.55 19.11 1.85
N THR A 123 8.55 19.08 2.75
CA THR A 123 8.46 19.52 4.15
C THR A 123 7.36 18.83 4.98
N ARG A 124 6.99 17.60 4.64
CA ARG A 124 5.94 16.85 5.34
C ARG A 124 6.20 15.34 5.39
N ILE A 125 5.44 14.66 6.22
CA ILE A 125 5.29 13.21 6.17
C ILE A 125 4.12 12.91 5.23
N PHE A 126 4.35 12.15 4.16
CA PHE A 126 3.33 11.78 3.19
C PHE A 126 3.08 10.27 3.25
N ALA A 127 1.82 9.84 3.29
CA ALA A 127 1.46 8.43 3.20
C ALA A 127 1.04 8.08 1.77
N LEU A 128 1.80 7.19 1.15
CA LEU A 128 1.54 6.70 -0.19
C LEU A 128 0.97 5.28 -0.15
N LYS A 129 -0.22 5.11 -0.73
CA LYS A 129 -0.87 3.81 -0.87
C LYS A 129 -1.44 3.62 -2.27
N ASP A 130 -1.03 2.54 -2.92
CA ASP A 130 -1.76 1.86 -4.00
C ASP A 130 -1.38 0.39 -3.88
N PRO A 131 -2.31 -0.57 -3.79
CA PRO A 131 -1.95 -1.99 -3.64
C PRO A 131 -1.00 -2.49 -4.75
N ARG A 132 -1.04 -1.88 -5.94
CA ARG A 132 -0.13 -2.18 -7.07
C ARG A 132 1.32 -1.87 -6.76
N LEU A 133 1.62 -0.97 -5.81
CA LEU A 133 2.99 -0.66 -5.39
C LEU A 133 3.74 -1.93 -5.03
N SER A 134 3.10 -2.83 -4.27
CA SER A 134 3.70 -4.11 -3.85
C SER A 134 4.26 -4.91 -5.02
N ARG A 135 3.55 -4.91 -6.16
CA ARG A 135 3.94 -5.62 -7.38
C ARG A 135 4.91 -4.83 -8.26
N LEU A 136 4.92 -3.51 -8.11
CA LEU A 136 5.73 -2.58 -8.88
C LEU A 136 6.97 -2.11 -8.13
N LEU A 137 7.32 -2.72 -6.98
CA LEU A 137 8.53 -2.38 -6.24
C LEU A 137 9.81 -2.41 -7.09
N PRO A 138 10.02 -3.34 -8.04
CA PRO A 138 11.17 -3.27 -8.95
C PRO A 138 11.27 -1.96 -9.73
N PHE A 139 10.15 -1.31 -10.04
CA PHE A 139 10.11 0.03 -10.63
C PHE A 139 10.30 1.14 -9.59
N TRP A 140 9.61 1.04 -8.44
CA TRP A 140 9.56 2.09 -7.43
C TRP A 140 10.83 2.21 -6.58
N MET A 141 11.57 1.12 -6.34
CA MET A 141 12.79 1.16 -5.52
C MET A 141 13.84 2.14 -6.09
N PRO A 142 14.18 2.11 -7.39
CA PRO A 142 15.04 3.15 -7.99
C PRO A 142 14.45 4.57 -7.91
N VAL A 143 13.13 4.72 -7.96
CA VAL A 143 12.47 6.05 -7.85
C VAL A 143 12.63 6.60 -6.43
N PHE A 144 12.42 5.74 -5.42
CA PHE A 144 12.61 6.09 -4.02
C PHE A 144 14.04 6.52 -3.73
N GLU A 145 15.03 5.77 -4.22
CA GLU A 145 16.44 6.11 -4.10
C GLU A 145 16.77 7.47 -4.77
N ARG A 146 16.34 7.67 -6.02
CA ARG A 146 16.52 8.93 -6.75
C ARG A 146 15.83 10.12 -6.07
N SER A 147 14.77 9.89 -5.31
CA SER A 147 13.99 10.97 -4.70
C SER A 147 14.77 11.73 -3.61
N GLY A 148 15.67 11.05 -2.90
CA GLY A 148 16.38 11.59 -1.73
C GLY A 148 15.49 11.79 -0.50
N ILE A 149 14.29 11.19 -0.48
CA ILE A 149 13.32 11.27 0.61
C ILE A 149 13.58 10.13 1.59
N ARG A 150 13.39 10.35 2.89
CA ARG A 150 13.42 9.27 3.88
C ARG A 150 12.23 8.34 3.66
N ILE A 151 12.47 7.07 3.38
CA ILE A 151 11.41 6.09 3.11
C ILE A 151 11.25 5.15 4.29
N VAL A 152 10.01 4.92 4.69
CA VAL A 152 9.65 3.86 5.64
C VAL A 152 8.46 3.07 5.12
N TYR A 153 8.37 1.80 5.48
CA TYR A 153 7.37 0.88 4.92
C TYR A 153 6.40 0.37 5.99
N VAL A 154 5.11 0.36 5.65
CA VAL A 154 4.07 -0.30 6.44
C VAL A 154 3.46 -1.38 5.59
N ILE A 155 3.61 -2.64 6.01
CA ILE A 155 3.13 -3.79 5.24
C ILE A 155 1.88 -4.32 5.92
N ALA A 156 0.73 -4.06 5.30
CA ALA A 156 -0.55 -4.56 5.74
C ALA A 156 -0.64 -6.07 5.47
N ILE A 157 -0.84 -6.85 6.53
CA ILE A 157 -1.12 -8.28 6.43
C ILE A 157 -2.54 -8.55 6.91
N ARG A 158 -3.20 -9.50 6.25
CA ARG A 158 -4.52 -9.99 6.62
C ARG A 158 -4.66 -11.43 6.14
N ASN A 159 -5.47 -12.21 6.84
CA ASN A 159 -5.71 -13.61 6.50
C ASN A 159 -6.10 -13.74 5.01
N PRO A 160 -5.37 -14.54 4.22
CA PRO A 160 -5.58 -14.66 2.77
C PRO A 160 -6.96 -15.22 2.42
N ILE A 161 -7.57 -16.04 3.28
CA ILE A 161 -8.93 -16.58 3.07
C ILE A 161 -9.97 -15.47 3.25
N SER A 162 -9.81 -14.61 4.26
CA SER A 162 -10.67 -13.44 4.44
C SER A 162 -10.56 -12.47 3.26
N VAL A 163 -9.35 -12.28 2.73
CA VAL A 163 -9.11 -11.52 1.50
C VAL A 163 -9.81 -12.18 0.30
N ALA A 164 -9.66 -13.49 0.12
CA ALA A 164 -10.28 -14.23 -0.97
C ALA A 164 -11.80 -14.16 -0.96
N ARG A 165 -12.44 -14.28 0.21
CA ARG A 165 -13.89 -14.09 0.36
C ARG A 165 -14.33 -12.66 0.00
N SER A 166 -13.52 -11.65 0.32
CA SER A 166 -13.78 -10.26 -0.09
C SER A 166 -13.70 -10.08 -1.61
N LEU A 167 -12.67 -10.66 -2.24
CA LEU A 167 -12.49 -10.62 -3.70
C LEU A 167 -13.55 -11.46 -4.43
N LYS A 168 -14.03 -12.56 -3.86
CA LYS A 168 -15.15 -13.32 -4.42
C LYS A 168 -16.42 -12.46 -4.49
N ARG A 169 -16.71 -11.68 -3.46
CA ARG A 169 -17.88 -10.79 -3.45
C ARG A 169 -17.77 -9.64 -4.46
N ARG A 170 -16.59 -9.01 -4.54
CA ARG A 170 -16.36 -7.85 -5.42
C ARG A 170 -16.15 -8.26 -6.88
N ASP A 171 -15.25 -9.19 -7.14
CA ASP A 171 -14.71 -9.51 -8.48
C ASP A 171 -15.10 -10.92 -8.97
N ARG A 172 -15.79 -11.72 -8.13
CA ARG A 172 -16.15 -13.13 -8.41
C ARG A 172 -14.98 -14.10 -8.57
N PHE A 173 -13.76 -13.70 -8.18
CA PHE A 173 -12.56 -14.52 -8.26
C PHE A 173 -12.64 -15.81 -7.43
N SER A 174 -12.02 -16.89 -7.91
CA SER A 174 -11.88 -18.13 -7.16
C SER A 174 -10.98 -17.97 -5.93
N LEU A 175 -11.09 -18.90 -4.98
CA LEU A 175 -10.19 -18.98 -3.82
C LEU A 175 -8.74 -19.06 -4.28
N GLU A 176 -8.43 -19.98 -5.20
CA GLU A 176 -7.10 -20.18 -5.74
C GLU A 176 -6.54 -18.89 -6.39
N LYS A 177 -7.28 -18.26 -7.31
CA LYS A 177 -6.85 -17.00 -7.96
C LYS A 177 -6.56 -15.92 -6.91
N SER A 178 -7.42 -15.82 -5.89
CA SER A 178 -7.27 -14.82 -4.82
C SER A 178 -6.03 -15.08 -3.96
N CYS A 179 -5.75 -16.34 -3.60
CA CYS A 179 -4.55 -16.71 -2.86
C CYS A 179 -3.27 -16.49 -3.70
N ARG A 180 -3.31 -16.80 -5.00
CA ARG A 180 -2.20 -16.48 -5.93
C ARG A 180 -1.94 -14.97 -6.01
N LEU A 181 -3.00 -14.16 -6.11
CA LEU A 181 -2.87 -12.71 -6.07
C LEU A 181 -2.30 -12.22 -4.74
N TRP A 182 -2.77 -12.76 -3.62
CA TRP A 182 -2.24 -12.42 -2.31
C TRP A 182 -0.72 -12.70 -2.24
N LEU A 183 -0.27 -13.88 -2.65
CA LEU A 183 1.16 -14.21 -2.72
C LEU A 183 1.92 -13.24 -3.65
N ALA A 184 1.38 -12.96 -4.84
CA ALA A 184 1.99 -12.06 -5.82
C ALA A 184 2.13 -10.61 -5.32
N HIS A 185 1.39 -10.19 -4.30
CA HIS A 185 1.58 -8.88 -3.65
C HIS A 185 2.49 -8.98 -2.42
N MET A 186 2.32 -10.00 -1.59
CA MET A 186 3.02 -10.11 -0.32
C MET A 186 4.50 -10.48 -0.49
N VAL A 187 4.82 -11.42 -1.36
CA VAL A 187 6.21 -11.85 -1.61
C VAL A 187 7.12 -10.67 -2.00
N PRO A 188 6.82 -9.88 -3.06
CA PRO A 188 7.68 -8.76 -3.42
C PRO A 188 7.69 -7.66 -2.36
N ALA A 189 6.57 -7.41 -1.65
CA ALA A 189 6.54 -6.46 -0.55
C ALA A 189 7.55 -6.82 0.56
N ILE A 190 7.66 -8.11 0.90
CA ILE A 190 8.61 -8.58 1.92
C ILE A 190 10.03 -8.66 1.37
N ARG A 191 10.25 -9.12 0.13
CA ARG A 191 11.61 -9.22 -0.42
C ARG A 191 12.25 -7.87 -0.69
N ALA A 192 11.55 -6.97 -1.38
CA ALA A 192 12.13 -5.70 -1.81
C ALA A 192 12.34 -4.71 -0.64
N THR A 193 11.67 -4.92 0.50
CA THR A 193 11.85 -4.10 1.70
C THR A 193 12.75 -4.76 2.74
N ASP A 194 13.41 -5.88 2.41
CA ASP A 194 14.34 -6.50 3.32
C ASP A 194 15.56 -5.59 3.56
N GLY A 195 16.00 -5.49 4.81
CA GLY A 195 17.01 -4.50 5.22
C GLY A 195 16.54 -3.04 5.26
N GLN A 196 15.31 -2.72 4.83
CA GLN A 196 14.73 -1.38 4.92
C GLN A 196 13.99 -1.16 6.25
N ARG A 197 13.77 0.10 6.63
CA ARG A 197 12.94 0.44 7.81
C ARG A 197 11.48 0.12 7.51
N ARG A 198 10.99 -1.02 8.01
CA ARG A 198 9.62 -1.50 7.78
C ARG A 198 8.95 -2.00 9.06
N VAL A 199 7.62 -1.98 9.06
CA VAL A 199 6.78 -2.62 10.09
C VAL A 199 5.66 -3.43 9.42
N LEU A 200 5.43 -4.64 9.91
CA LEU A 200 4.25 -5.44 9.56
C LEU A 200 3.09 -5.01 10.43
N VAL A 201 1.88 -4.88 9.87
CA VAL A 201 0.65 -4.53 10.63
C VAL A 201 -0.42 -5.54 10.27
N ASP A 202 -0.83 -6.36 11.24
CA ASP A 202 -1.96 -7.27 11.10
C ASP A 202 -3.25 -6.47 11.21
N TYR A 203 -4.07 -6.51 10.17
CA TYR A 203 -5.34 -5.81 10.13
C TYR A 203 -6.18 -6.13 11.36
N ASP A 204 -6.33 -7.42 11.70
CA ASP A 204 -7.21 -7.83 12.80
C ASP A 204 -6.68 -7.32 14.16
N THR A 205 -5.35 -7.33 14.37
CA THR A 205 -4.71 -6.75 15.56
C THR A 205 -4.91 -5.24 15.66
N LEU A 206 -4.80 -4.50 14.55
CA LEU A 206 -5.04 -3.05 14.55
C LEU A 206 -6.50 -2.71 14.91
N ILE A 207 -7.46 -3.51 14.46
CA ILE A 207 -8.88 -3.30 14.79
C ILE A 207 -9.13 -3.60 16.28
N ASP A 208 -8.56 -4.68 16.81
CA ASP A 208 -8.83 -5.12 18.18
C ASP A 208 -8.08 -4.30 19.25
N ALA A 209 -6.88 -3.81 18.94
CA ALA A 209 -6.04 -3.07 19.87
C ALA A 209 -5.36 -1.85 19.20
N PRO A 210 -6.13 -0.86 18.70
CA PRO A 210 -5.60 0.22 17.87
C PRO A 210 -4.53 1.07 18.55
N ILE A 211 -4.71 1.39 19.83
CA ILE A 211 -3.76 2.22 20.59
C ILE A 211 -2.41 1.52 20.73
N ALA A 212 -2.43 0.24 21.13
CA ALA A 212 -1.21 -0.54 21.33
C ALA A 212 -0.47 -0.75 20.00
N GLU A 213 -1.20 -1.09 18.94
CA GLU A 213 -0.62 -1.34 17.62
C GLU A 213 -0.05 -0.06 16.99
N LEU A 214 -0.74 1.08 17.10
CA LEU A 214 -0.22 2.35 16.58
C LEU A 214 0.98 2.87 17.38
N THR A 215 1.03 2.59 18.69
CA THR A 215 2.22 2.86 19.52
C THR A 215 3.41 2.05 19.03
N ARG A 216 3.23 0.74 18.77
CA ARG A 216 4.27 -0.13 18.21
C ARG A 216 4.75 0.34 16.84
N VAL A 217 3.81 0.69 15.96
CA VAL A 217 4.10 1.23 14.62
C VAL A 217 4.92 2.51 14.70
N SER A 218 4.48 3.50 15.49
CA SER A 218 5.19 4.78 15.64
C SER A 218 6.62 4.61 16.14
N THR A 219 6.82 3.72 17.12
CA THR A 219 8.13 3.39 17.70
C THR A 219 9.05 2.75 16.65
N CYS A 220 8.54 1.76 15.90
CA CYS A 220 9.32 1.08 14.87
C CYS A 220 9.75 2.02 13.72
N LEU A 221 8.86 2.92 13.32
CA LEU A 221 9.13 3.89 12.24
C LEU A 221 9.97 5.09 12.71
N GLY A 222 10.11 5.29 14.02
CA GLY A 222 10.76 6.47 14.60
C GLY A 222 10.01 7.75 14.26
N LEU A 223 8.68 7.71 14.39
CA LEU A 223 7.76 8.82 14.13
C LEU A 223 6.91 9.09 15.38
N THR A 224 6.54 10.35 15.58
CA THR A 224 5.78 10.76 16.78
C THR A 224 4.31 10.42 16.64
N LEU A 225 3.77 9.69 17.61
CA LEU A 225 2.34 9.41 17.71
C LEU A 225 1.59 10.60 18.33
N ASN A 226 0.50 11.00 17.70
CA ASN A 226 -0.43 12.01 18.22
C ASN A 226 -1.60 11.34 18.93
N ALA A 227 -1.63 11.41 20.26
CA ALA A 227 -2.62 10.74 21.09
C ALA A 227 -4.08 11.18 20.78
N GLN A 228 -4.29 12.46 20.46
CA GLN A 228 -5.63 12.97 20.12
C GLN A 228 -6.14 12.35 18.81
N ARG A 229 -5.29 12.29 17.78
CA ARG A 229 -5.65 11.65 16.50
C ARG A 229 -5.87 10.14 16.64
N VAL A 230 -5.15 9.47 17.55
CA VAL A 230 -5.40 8.06 17.86
C VAL A 230 -6.81 7.88 18.44
N ALA A 231 -7.23 8.74 19.37
CA ALA A 231 -8.58 8.66 19.96
C ALA A 231 -9.66 8.84 18.88
N VAL A 232 -9.51 9.81 17.98
CA VAL A 232 -10.41 10.04 16.84
C VAL A 232 -10.47 8.82 15.92
N TYR A 233 -9.32 8.27 15.53
CA TYR A 233 -9.27 7.07 14.69
C TYR A 233 -9.98 5.88 15.35
N ALA A 234 -9.74 5.65 16.64
CA ALA A 234 -10.32 4.54 17.37
C ALA A 234 -11.85 4.66 17.55
N GLN A 235 -12.38 5.88 17.69
CA GLN A 235 -13.80 6.14 17.93
C GLN A 235 -14.63 6.27 16.65
N GLU A 236 -14.12 6.99 15.64
CA GLU A 236 -14.92 7.38 14.46
C GLU A 236 -14.71 6.45 13.26
N PHE A 237 -13.51 5.91 13.11
CA PHE A 237 -13.15 5.15 11.91
C PHE A 237 -13.39 3.65 12.08
N LEU A 238 -13.05 3.12 13.26
CA LEU A 238 -13.30 1.73 13.66
C LEU A 238 -14.75 1.54 14.09
N ASP A 239 -15.70 1.98 13.27
CA ASP A 239 -17.10 1.60 13.45
C ASP A 239 -17.16 0.05 13.39
N ASN A 240 -17.73 -0.55 14.44
CA ASN A 240 -17.77 -2.01 14.68
C ASN A 240 -18.33 -2.83 13.49
N ARG A 241 -18.92 -2.16 12.50
CA ARG A 241 -19.42 -2.72 11.23
C ARG A 241 -18.34 -3.27 10.30
N LEU A 242 -17.05 -3.00 10.53
CA LEU A 242 -15.94 -3.59 9.76
C LEU A 242 -15.54 -5.00 10.20
N ARG A 243 -16.12 -5.51 11.30
CA ARG A 243 -16.00 -6.91 11.74
C ARG A 243 -16.85 -7.82 10.86
N HIS A 244 -16.31 -8.18 9.71
CA HIS A 244 -16.88 -9.22 8.87
C HIS A 244 -16.04 -10.50 9.01
N TRP A 245 -16.57 -11.37 9.88
CA TRP A 245 -16.46 -12.83 9.87
C TRP A 245 -15.13 -13.45 10.30
N GLN A 246 -15.18 -14.13 11.46
CA GLN A 246 -14.19 -15.09 11.92
C GLN A 246 -14.30 -16.41 11.13
N PHE A 247 -13.16 -17.08 11.01
CA PHE A 247 -12.91 -18.26 10.17
C PHE A 247 -13.76 -19.47 10.56
N THR A 248 -14.30 -20.17 9.57
CA THR A 248 -14.71 -21.58 9.67
C THR A 248 -13.70 -22.44 8.90
N PRO A 249 -13.16 -23.52 9.50
CA PRO A 249 -12.12 -24.37 8.88
C PRO A 249 -12.50 -25.13 7.61
N GLU A 250 -13.74 -25.09 7.16
CA GLU A 250 -14.26 -26.06 6.18
C GLU A 250 -13.89 -25.82 4.70
N GLU A 251 -13.09 -24.79 4.35
CA GLU A 251 -12.80 -24.44 2.95
C GLU A 251 -11.32 -24.64 2.54
N PHE A 252 -10.62 -25.63 3.12
CA PHE A 252 -9.37 -26.10 2.52
C PHE A 252 -9.69 -27.07 1.39
N ASP A 253 -9.80 -26.55 0.17
CA ASP A 253 -9.76 -27.41 -1.01
C ASP A 253 -8.33 -27.96 -1.16
N ALA A 254 -8.13 -29.19 -0.68
CA ALA A 254 -6.84 -29.88 -0.66
C ALA A 254 -6.22 -30.06 -2.06
N ALA A 255 -7.00 -29.85 -3.13
CA ALA A 255 -6.55 -29.95 -4.51
C ALA A 255 -5.60 -28.82 -4.95
N HIS A 256 -5.60 -27.67 -4.27
CA HIS A 256 -4.84 -26.49 -4.71
C HIS A 256 -3.73 -26.09 -3.72
N ALA A 257 -2.52 -25.86 -4.24
CA ALA A 257 -1.36 -25.48 -3.42
C ALA A 257 -1.39 -24.00 -2.96
N ALA A 258 -2.03 -23.10 -3.72
CA ALA A 258 -2.01 -21.66 -3.42
C ALA A 258 -2.60 -21.28 -2.06
N PRO A 259 -3.77 -21.82 -1.63
CA PRO A 259 -4.33 -21.52 -0.30
C PRO A 259 -3.40 -21.96 0.83
N GLN A 260 -2.77 -23.14 0.71
CA GLN A 260 -1.83 -23.67 1.70
C GLN A 260 -0.57 -22.78 1.80
N LEU A 261 0.00 -22.39 0.66
CA LEU A 261 1.16 -21.49 0.60
C LEU A 261 0.84 -20.11 1.16
N ALA A 262 -0.29 -19.53 0.78
CA ALA A 262 -0.73 -18.24 1.31
C ALA A 262 -0.93 -18.28 2.83
N GLN A 263 -1.56 -19.35 3.33
CA GLN A 263 -1.78 -19.52 4.76
C GLN A 263 -0.46 -19.71 5.53
N ARG A 264 0.48 -20.50 4.99
CA ARG A 264 1.81 -20.68 5.59
C ARG A 264 2.60 -19.37 5.64
N LEU A 265 2.61 -18.60 4.55
CA LEU A 265 3.27 -17.29 4.53
C LEU A 265 2.59 -16.31 5.51
N PHE A 266 1.26 -16.30 5.58
CA PHE A 266 0.53 -15.45 6.54
C PHE A 266 0.86 -15.81 8.00
N GLN A 267 0.90 -17.10 8.34
CA GLN A 267 1.27 -17.55 9.68
C GLN A 267 2.70 -17.15 10.04
N ALA A 268 3.64 -17.31 9.11
CA ALA A 268 5.03 -16.88 9.31
C ALA A 268 5.13 -15.35 9.50
N LEU A 269 4.40 -14.57 8.71
CA LEU A 269 4.34 -13.11 8.86
C LEU A 269 3.73 -12.67 10.19
N ARG A 270 2.68 -13.36 10.68
CA ARG A 270 2.13 -13.09 12.01
C ARG A 270 3.08 -13.48 13.14
N ALA A 271 3.82 -14.57 12.99
CA ALA A 271 4.81 -14.99 13.98
C ALA A 271 5.90 -13.91 14.19
N MET A 272 6.26 -13.16 13.14
CA MET A 272 7.17 -12.01 13.22
C MET A 272 6.65 -10.85 14.09
N LEU A 273 5.34 -10.80 14.39
CA LEU A 273 4.78 -9.82 15.31
C LEU A 273 4.98 -10.21 16.79
N SER A 274 5.39 -11.45 17.06
CA SER A 274 5.69 -11.96 18.40
C SER A 274 7.17 -11.77 18.76
N HIS A 275 7.49 -11.82 20.05
CA HIS A 275 8.87 -11.63 20.56
C HIS A 275 9.87 -12.75 20.22
N LYS A 276 9.49 -13.79 19.45
CA LYS A 276 10.35 -14.91 19.09
C LYS A 276 10.99 -14.71 17.71
N GLU A 277 11.91 -13.75 17.60
CA GLU A 277 12.40 -13.29 16.29
C GLU A 277 13.14 -14.36 15.47
N GLU A 278 14.03 -15.16 16.07
CA GLU A 278 14.94 -16.03 15.29
C GLU A 278 14.23 -17.22 14.63
N GLU A 279 13.42 -17.95 15.40
CA GLU A 279 12.57 -19.04 14.88
C GLU A 279 11.59 -18.51 13.81
N SER A 280 11.01 -17.33 14.05
CA SER A 280 10.06 -16.71 13.12
C SER A 280 10.72 -16.32 11.79
N ARG A 281 11.98 -15.83 11.83
CA ARG A 281 12.74 -15.47 10.62
C ARG A 281 13.00 -16.69 9.74
N SER A 282 13.40 -17.80 10.33
CA SER A 282 13.66 -19.05 9.60
C SER A 282 12.38 -19.59 8.93
N ALA A 283 11.26 -19.59 9.66
CA ALA A 283 9.96 -19.98 9.12
C ALA A 283 9.50 -19.06 7.98
N LEU A 284 9.69 -17.74 8.12
CA LEU A 284 9.38 -16.77 7.07
C LEU A 284 10.23 -16.98 5.82
N ALA A 285 11.54 -17.19 5.97
CA ALA A 285 12.43 -17.45 4.84
C ALA A 285 12.04 -18.71 4.06
N LEU A 286 11.62 -19.77 4.75
CA LEU A 286 11.09 -20.98 4.10
C LEU A 286 9.77 -20.71 3.38
N ALA A 287 8.81 -20.07 4.05
CA ALA A 287 7.50 -19.78 3.46
C ALA A 287 7.60 -18.86 2.23
N LEU A 288 8.51 -17.88 2.24
CA LEU A 288 8.80 -17.04 1.09
C LEU A 288 9.37 -17.83 -0.09
N ARG A 289 10.36 -18.69 0.17
CA ARG A 289 10.95 -19.54 -0.89
C ARG A 289 9.91 -20.44 -1.55
N ASP A 290 9.06 -21.08 -0.75
CA ASP A 290 7.99 -21.94 -1.27
C ASP A 290 6.98 -21.15 -2.12
N ALA A 291 6.61 -19.96 -1.67
CA ALA A 291 5.70 -19.08 -2.40
C ALA A 291 6.30 -18.57 -3.72
N GLU A 292 7.59 -18.22 -3.72
CA GLU A 292 8.34 -17.79 -4.91
C GLU A 292 8.45 -18.91 -5.93
N HIS A 293 8.85 -20.10 -5.49
CA HIS A 293 8.96 -21.27 -6.36
C HIS A 293 7.61 -21.59 -7.02
N TYR A 294 6.52 -21.53 -6.24
CA TYR A 294 5.17 -21.71 -6.78
C TYR A 294 4.77 -20.60 -7.76
N ALA A 295 5.10 -19.34 -7.50
CA ALA A 295 4.79 -18.25 -8.42
C ALA A 295 5.53 -18.41 -9.76
N LEU A 296 6.81 -18.80 -9.73
CA LEU A 296 7.63 -19.06 -10.90
C LEU A 296 7.14 -20.28 -11.70
N SER A 297 6.76 -21.36 -11.03
CA SER A 297 6.27 -22.58 -11.69
C SER A 297 4.93 -22.40 -12.40
N GLN A 298 4.23 -21.31 -12.14
CA GLN A 298 2.90 -20.99 -12.68
C GLN A 298 2.95 -19.93 -13.78
N GLN A 299 4.13 -19.48 -14.20
CA GLN A 299 4.28 -18.58 -15.34
C GLN A 299 4.15 -19.39 -16.63
N GLU A 300 3.13 -19.10 -17.44
CA GLU A 300 3.08 -19.63 -18.81
C GLU A 300 4.26 -19.07 -19.63
N PRO A 301 4.84 -19.84 -20.57
CA PRO A 301 5.82 -19.31 -21.51
C PRO A 301 5.20 -18.14 -22.27
N THR A 302 5.76 -16.95 -22.08
CA THR A 302 5.24 -15.71 -22.64
C THR A 302 5.16 -15.80 -24.17
N ARG A 303 3.94 -15.73 -24.72
CA ARG A 303 3.75 -15.53 -26.17
C ARG A 303 4.42 -14.22 -26.60
N THR A 304 5.11 -14.28 -27.72
CA THR A 304 5.88 -13.21 -28.36
C THR A 304 5.08 -11.89 -28.42
N PRO A 305 5.69 -10.72 -28.17
CA PRO A 305 4.95 -9.46 -28.15
C PRO A 305 4.47 -9.06 -29.55
N ALA A 306 3.16 -9.07 -29.78
CA ALA A 306 2.54 -8.34 -30.87
C ALA A 306 2.09 -6.95 -30.38
N ALA A 307 2.46 -5.94 -31.18
CA ALA A 307 2.00 -4.53 -31.18
C ALA A 307 2.60 -3.53 -30.15
N VAL A 308 3.85 -3.12 -30.42
CA VAL A 308 4.52 -1.93 -29.84
C VAL A 308 4.04 -0.60 -30.49
N GLN A 309 3.06 -0.61 -31.40
CA GLN A 309 2.72 0.57 -32.21
C GLN A 309 2.01 1.72 -31.46
N SER A 310 1.41 1.49 -30.27
CA SER A 310 0.75 2.56 -29.51
C SER A 310 1.69 3.39 -28.61
N ILE A 311 2.88 2.87 -28.28
CA ILE A 311 3.80 3.53 -27.32
C ILE A 311 4.50 4.75 -27.95
N SER A 312 4.76 4.75 -29.26
CA SER A 312 5.45 5.87 -29.92
C SER A 312 4.65 7.19 -29.85
N LYS A 313 3.32 7.12 -29.79
CA LYS A 313 2.44 8.31 -29.66
C LYS A 313 2.54 8.95 -28.27
N ILE A 314 2.62 8.13 -27.21
CA ILE A 314 2.77 8.61 -25.82
C ILE A 314 4.15 9.23 -25.62
N VAL A 315 5.20 8.58 -26.12
CA VAL A 315 6.58 9.11 -26.07
C VAL A 315 6.69 10.43 -26.83
N SER A 316 6.05 10.53 -28.01
CA SER A 316 6.07 11.75 -28.82
C SER A 316 5.33 12.93 -28.17
N ALA A 317 4.35 12.67 -27.29
CA ALA A 317 3.64 13.71 -26.55
C ALA A 317 4.45 14.18 -25.33
N ALA A 318 5.03 13.24 -24.57
CA ALA A 318 5.86 13.54 -23.39
C ALA A 318 7.16 14.27 -23.77
N VAL A 319 7.82 13.87 -24.86
CA VAL A 319 9.03 14.55 -25.37
C VAL A 319 8.72 15.96 -25.88
N ARG A 320 7.53 16.18 -26.49
CA ARG A 320 7.09 17.51 -26.89
C ARG A 320 6.78 18.42 -25.70
N ALA A 321 6.13 17.90 -24.66
CA ALA A 321 5.86 18.65 -23.44
C ALA A 321 7.16 19.05 -22.71
N MET A 322 8.15 18.16 -22.63
CA MET A 322 9.43 18.47 -21.98
C MET A 322 10.30 19.47 -22.76
N ARG A 323 10.23 19.49 -24.10
CA ARG A 323 10.92 20.51 -24.91
C ARG A 323 10.29 21.90 -24.78
N ALA A 324 8.97 21.97 -24.57
CA ALA A 324 8.27 23.24 -24.37
C ALA A 324 8.61 23.91 -23.03
N VAL A 325 8.92 23.13 -21.98
CA VAL A 325 9.28 23.65 -20.65
C VAL A 325 10.74 24.12 -20.56
N ARG A 326 11.62 23.73 -21.49
CA ARG A 326 13.02 24.19 -21.55
C ARG A 326 13.24 25.44 -22.41
N LEU A 327 12.19 26.01 -23.00
CA LEU A 327 12.26 27.17 -23.91
C LEU A 327 11.61 28.44 -23.33
N PHE A 328 11.34 28.47 -22.02
CA PHE A 328 10.86 29.66 -21.31
C PHE A 328 11.71 29.96 -20.08
#